data_AF-A0A8B3NN87-F1
#
_entry.id   AF-A0A8B3NN87-F1
#
_cell.length_a   1.000
_cell.length_b   1.000
_cell.length_c   1.000
_cell.angle_alpha   90.00
_cell.angle_beta   90.00
_cell.angle_gamma   90.00
#
_symmetry.space_group_name_H-M   'P 1'
#
loop_
_entity.id
_entity.type
_entity.pdbx_description
1 polymer ?
#
loop_
_entity_poly.entity_id
_entity_poly.type
_entity_poly.pdbx_seq_one_letter_code
_entity_poly.pdbx_strand_id
1 'polypeptide(L)'
;HIRSYADGGMHEASNGVLLRTDIHKLFDLGYVTIDEKRRFVVSGRLKADFDNGRHYYDLHGNALHDPSAPTALPSPTALQWHRENRFLG
;
A
#
# COMPACT_ATOMS: atom_id res chain seq x y z
N HIS A 1 8.57 1.06 3.40
CA HIS A 1 8.92 1.60 2.07
C HIS A 1 7.93 1.02 1.07
N ILE A 2 7.66 1.72 -0.03
CA ILE A 2 6.78 1.20 -1.09
C ILE A 2 7.51 0.12 -1.89
N ARG A 3 8.71 0.45 -2.38
CA ARG A 3 9.67 -0.51 -2.92
C ARG A 3 10.81 -0.67 -1.92
N SER A 4 11.08 -1.90 -1.51
CA SER A 4 12.15 -2.17 -0.54
C SER A 4 13.52 -1.82 -1.11
N TYR A 5 14.50 -1.50 -0.26
CA TYR A 5 15.88 -1.24 -0.69
C TYR A 5 16.50 -2.47 -1.37
N ALA A 6 16.22 -3.67 -0.86
CA ALA A 6 16.67 -4.94 -1.44
C ALA A 6 16.14 -5.15 -2.87
N ASP A 7 14.97 -4.60 -3.19
CA ASP A 7 14.39 -4.64 -4.53
C ASP A 7 14.81 -3.45 -5.41
N GLY A 8 15.73 -2.58 -4.96
CA GLY A 8 16.19 -1.40 -5.68
C GLY A 8 15.38 -0.11 -5.43
N GLY A 9 14.68 -0.02 -4.30
CA GLY A 9 14.01 1.20 -3.86
C GLY A 9 14.95 2.23 -3.23
N MET A 10 14.64 3.51 -3.40
CA MET A 10 15.42 4.64 -2.84
C MET A 10 14.96 5.01 -1.42
N HIS A 11 15.86 5.52 -0.58
CA HIS A 11 15.53 6.05 0.75
C HIS A 11 15.04 7.51 0.66
N GLU A 12 13.83 7.68 0.13
CA GLU A 12 13.21 9.00 -0.07
C GLU A 12 11.79 9.02 0.49
N ALA A 13 11.30 10.19 0.89
CA ALA A 13 9.96 10.36 1.44
C ALA A 13 8.87 9.88 0.47
N SER A 14 9.07 10.09 -0.84
CA SER A 14 8.18 9.63 -1.90
C SER A 14 8.15 8.10 -2.06
N ASN A 15 9.15 7.37 -1.54
CA ASN A 15 9.14 5.91 -1.45
C ASN A 15 8.60 5.42 -0.08
N GLY A 16 7.92 6.29 0.65
CA GLY A 16 7.28 6.01 1.92
C GLY A 16 5.77 6.24 1.87
N VAL A 17 5.04 5.50 2.72
CA VAL A 17 3.65 5.76 3.07
C VAL A 17 3.52 5.56 4.56
N LEU A 18 2.91 6.51 5.26
CA LEU A 18 2.60 6.37 6.68
C LEU A 18 1.32 5.56 6.84
N LEU A 19 1.45 4.40 7.48
CA LEU A 19 0.37 3.43 7.67
C LEU A 19 0.34 2.98 9.13
N ARG A 20 -0.83 2.58 9.61
CA ARG A 20 -0.97 1.84 10.87
C ARG A 20 -0.17 0.54 10.77
N THR A 21 0.45 0.09 11.87
CA THR A 21 1.41 -1.03 11.88
C THR A 21 0.87 -2.33 11.28
N ASP A 22 -0.39 -2.65 11.55
CA ASP A 22 -1.08 -3.81 10.97
C ASP A 22 -1.25 -3.70 9.45
N ILE A 23 -1.67 -2.53 8.96
CA ILE A 23 -1.82 -2.24 7.53
C ILE A 23 -0.45 -2.24 6.84
N HIS A 24 0.59 -1.73 7.49
CA HIS A 24 1.96 -1.78 6.96
C HIS A 24 2.40 -3.23 6.73
N LYS A 25 2.11 -4.14 7.67
CA LYS A 25 2.41 -5.57 7.49
C LYS A 25 1.62 -6.18 6.33
N LEU A 26 0.34 -5.85 6.19
CA LEU A 26 -0.46 -6.33 5.06
C LEU A 26 0.02 -5.77 3.72
N PHE A 27 0.53 -4.54 3.71
CA PHE A 27 1.10 -3.90 2.53
C PHE A 27 2.37 -4.61 2.10
N ASP A 28 3.31 -4.84 3.02
CA ASP A 28 4.55 -5.58 2.75
C ASP A 28 4.30 -7.01 2.26
N LEU A 29 3.24 -7.66 2.77
CA LEU A 29 2.81 -8.99 2.36
C LEU A 29 1.99 -8.99 1.06
N GLY A 30 1.65 -7.82 0.51
CA GLY A 30 0.91 -7.70 -0.74
C GLY A 30 -0.61 -7.87 -0.62
N TYR A 31 -1.17 -7.99 0.59
CA TYR A 31 -2.62 -8.10 0.77
C TYR A 31 -3.37 -6.79 0.57
N VAL A 32 -2.68 -5.66 0.64
CA VAL A 32 -3.25 -4.34 0.38
C VAL A 32 -2.31 -3.51 -0.48
N THR A 33 -2.86 -2.55 -1.22
CA THR A 33 -2.09 -1.63 -2.07
C THR A 33 -2.82 -0.29 -2.21
N ILE A 34 -2.28 0.61 -3.02
CA ILE A 34 -2.88 1.91 -3.36
C ILE A 34 -3.01 2.00 -4.89
N ASP A 35 -4.21 2.35 -5.39
CA ASP A 35 -4.48 2.46 -6.83
C ASP A 35 -3.98 3.78 -7.46
N GLU A 36 -4.13 3.97 -8.78
CA GLU A 36 -3.71 5.22 -9.44
C GLU A 36 -4.50 6.45 -8.98
N LYS A 37 -5.70 6.25 -8.41
CA LYS A 37 -6.55 7.29 -7.84
C LYS A 37 -6.26 7.56 -6.37
N ARG A 38 -5.19 6.97 -5.82
CA ARG A 38 -4.78 7.06 -4.42
C ARG A 38 -5.86 6.56 -3.47
N ARG A 39 -6.53 5.47 -3.83
CA ARG A 39 -7.48 4.77 -2.97
C ARG A 39 -6.84 3.51 -2.39
N PHE A 40 -7.20 3.19 -1.17
CA PHE A 40 -6.79 1.96 -0.51
C PHE A 40 -7.48 0.76 -1.16
N VAL A 41 -6.71 -0.26 -1.52
CA VAL A 41 -7.20 -1.48 -2.16
C VAL A 41 -6.83 -2.67 -1.30
N VAL A 42 -7.78 -3.59 -1.16
CA VAL A 42 -7.64 -4.82 -0.36
C VAL A 42 -7.83 -5.99 -1.30
N SER A 43 -6.86 -6.90 -1.31
CA SER A 43 -6.90 -8.12 -2.10
C SER A 43 -8.03 -9.04 -1.65
N GLY A 44 -8.67 -9.71 -2.62
CA GLY A 44 -9.60 -10.80 -2.33
C GLY A 44 -8.97 -11.98 -1.59
N ARG A 45 -7.64 -12.16 -1.70
CA ARG A 45 -6.90 -13.21 -1.00
C ARG A 45 -6.85 -13.03 0.51
N LEU A 46 -6.97 -11.80 1.00
CA LEU A 46 -6.93 -11.56 2.45
C LEU A 46 -8.04 -12.33 3.18
N LYS A 47 -9.25 -12.40 2.61
CA LYS A 47 -10.36 -13.20 3.16
C LYS A 47 -10.18 -14.70 2.96
N ALA A 48 -9.56 -15.11 1.86
CA ALA A 48 -9.32 -16.52 1.58
C ALA A 48 -8.29 -17.11 2.55
N ASP A 49 -7.25 -16.34 2.86
CA ASP A 49 -6.16 -16.76 3.74
C ASP A 49 -6.46 -16.49 5.22
N PHE A 50 -7.35 -15.53 5.51
CA PHE A 50 -7.71 -15.12 6.87
C PHE A 50 -9.22 -14.84 7.01
N ASP A 51 -9.88 -15.54 7.93
CA ASP A 51 -11.33 -15.38 8.20
C ASP A 51 -11.66 -14.13 9.05
N ASN A 52 -10.67 -13.29 9.38
CA ASN A 52 -10.79 -12.11 10.25
C ASN A 52 -10.61 -10.76 9.54
N GLY A 53 -10.62 -10.74 8.19
CA GLY A 53 -10.27 -9.55 7.40
C GLY A 53 -11.34 -8.44 7.33
N ARG A 54 -12.53 -8.60 7.95
CA ARG A 54 -13.70 -7.71 7.74
C ARG A 54 -13.40 -6.22 7.87
N HIS A 55 -12.69 -5.83 8.92
CA HIS A 55 -12.39 -4.41 9.20
C HIS A 55 -11.46 -3.75 8.16
N TYR A 56 -10.69 -4.52 7.39
CA TYR A 56 -9.88 -3.97 6.31
C TYR A 56 -10.73 -3.69 5.06
N TYR A 57 -11.76 -4.50 4.81
CA TYR A 57 -12.69 -4.29 3.70
C TYR A 57 -13.51 -3.01 3.86
N ASP A 58 -13.81 -2.61 5.10
CA ASP A 58 -14.46 -1.33 5.39
C ASP A 58 -13.59 -0.13 4.98
N LEU A 59 -12.27 -0.33 4.85
CA LEU A 59 -11.33 0.68 4.37
C LEU A 59 -11.15 0.66 2.85
N HIS A 60 -11.61 -0.38 2.16
CA HIS A 60 -11.44 -0.54 0.72
C HIS A 60 -12.13 0.59 -0.05
N GLY A 61 -11.42 1.19 -1.00
CA GLY A 61 -11.91 2.29 -1.83
C GLY A 61 -11.78 3.67 -1.19
N ASN A 62 -11.42 3.77 0.09
CA ASN A 62 -11.21 5.07 0.74
C ASN A 62 -10.00 5.78 0.15
N ALA A 63 -10.17 7.08 -0.13
CA ALA A 63 -9.08 7.93 -0.56
C ALA A 63 -8.05 8.12 0.57
N LEU A 64 -6.77 8.13 0.21
CA LEU A 64 -5.71 8.49 1.14
C LEU A 64 -5.76 9.99 1.43
N HIS A 65 -5.41 10.35 2.66
CA HIS A 65 -5.13 11.74 3.00
C HIS A 65 -3.79 12.16 2.41
N ASP A 66 -3.78 13.34 1.80
CA ASP A 66 -2.56 13.93 1.28
C ASP A 66 -1.67 14.41 2.44
N PRO A 67 -0.35 14.19 2.36
CA PRO A 67 0.59 14.74 3.34
C PRO A 67 0.61 16.27 3.22
N SER A 68 0.88 16.96 4.33
CA SER A 68 0.99 18.43 4.34
C SER A 68 2.15 18.94 3.46
N ALA A 69 3.17 18.11 3.25
CA ALA A 69 4.31 18.40 2.38
C ALA A 69 4.14 17.67 1.03
N PRO A 70 4.08 18.39 -0.11
CA PRO A 70 3.95 17.77 -1.43
C PRO A 70 5.07 16.79 -1.79
N THR A 71 6.29 17.01 -1.27
CA THR A 71 7.46 16.14 -1.48
C THR A 71 7.33 14.79 -0.79
N ALA A 72 6.41 14.65 0.16
CA ALA A 72 6.10 13.40 0.85
C ALA A 72 4.98 12.61 0.16
N LEU A 73 4.45 13.10 -0.97
CA LEU A 73 3.48 12.33 -1.74
C LEU A 73 4.14 11.03 -2.25
N PRO A 74 3.44 9.88 -2.12
CA PRO A 74 3.94 8.63 -2.64
C PRO A 74 4.19 8.70 -4.14
N SER A 75 5.35 8.21 -4.58
CA SER A 75 5.74 8.16 -5.99
C SER A 75 4.78 7.26 -6.77
N PRO A 76 4.15 7.76 -7.85
CA PRO A 76 3.30 6.94 -8.71
C PRO A 76 4.02 5.71 -9.26
N THR A 77 5.29 5.84 -9.62
CA THR A 77 6.13 4.74 -10.14
C THR A 77 6.44 3.72 -9.06
N ALA A 78 6.69 4.14 -7.82
CA ALA A 78 6.90 3.20 -6.72
C ALA A 78 5.61 2.42 -6.41
N LEU A 79 4.46 3.12 -6.38
CA LEU A 79 3.16 2.48 -6.18
C LEU A 79 2.82 1.50 -7.32
N GLN A 80 3.13 1.86 -8.57
CA GLN A 80 2.99 0.96 -9.71
C GLN A 80 3.83 -0.30 -9.54
N TRP A 81 5.11 -0.15 -9.19
CA TRP A 81 5.98 -1.29 -8.93
C TRP A 81 5.39 -2.21 -7.84
N HIS A 82 4.87 -1.64 -6.75
CA HIS A 82 4.23 -2.42 -5.69
C HIS A 82 3.01 -3.20 -6.21
N ARG A 83 2.13 -2.54 -7.00
CA ARG A 83 0.97 -3.20 -7.62
C ARG A 83 1.36 -4.35 -8.56
N GLU A 84 2.46 -4.21 -9.30
CA GLU A 84 2.88 -5.21 -10.29
C GLU A 84 3.71 -6.36 -9.68
N ASN A 85 4.44 -6.12 -8.60
CA ASN A 85 5.46 -7.05 -8.09
C ASN A 85 5.18 -7.63 -6.70
N ARG A 86 4.32 -6.97 -5.91
CA ARG A 86 4.04 -7.37 -4.52
C ARG A 86 2.58 -7.67 -4.27
N PHE A 87 1.68 -6.88 -4.88
CA PHE A 87 0.25 -6.99 -4.61
C PHE A 87 -0.34 -8.33 -5.05
N LEU A 88 -1.21 -8.89 -4.21
CA LEU A 88 -1.81 -10.22 -4.34
C LEU A 88 -3.22 -10.18 -4.97
N GLY A 89 -3.41 -9.44 -6.06
CA GLY A 89 -4.61 -9.56 -6.92
C GLY A 89 -5.43 -8.30 -7.10
#